data_AF-A0A813YLH8-F1
#
_entry.id   AF-A0A813YLH8-F1
#
_cell.length_a   1.000
_cell.length_b   1.000
_cell.length_c   1.000
_cell.angle_alpha   90.00
_cell.angle_beta   90.00
_cell.angle_gamma   90.00
#
_symmetry.space_group_name_H-M   'P 1'
#
loop_
_entity.id
_entity.type
_entity.pdbx_description
1 polymer ?
#
loop_
_entity_poly.entity_id
_entity_poly.type
_entity_poly.pdbx_seq_one_letter_code
_entity_poly.pdbx_strand_id
1 'polypeptide(L)'
;MKIDKQETKKTKKREEILGIINNWALSTTAHGFGNIARAEKKLLKLIWLCFLILSIGYCTYQVVSYIIRYCQFNVTSSSKIIYEEPTNFPSIVICNINSYDGSEVRNFTDQILFEKNISLDDYEPVDFVQRAADYFKSTFEALALQNKFNLYFNG
;
A
#
# COMPACT_ATOMS: atom_id res chain seq x y z
N MET A 1 -44.51 0.82 -61.51
CA MET A 1 -43.30 1.39 -62.14
C MET A 1 -42.50 2.38 -61.27
N LYS A 2 -43.09 3.11 -60.29
CA LYS A 2 -42.31 3.98 -59.36
C LYS A 2 -41.61 3.22 -58.23
N ILE A 3 -42.16 2.08 -57.81
CA ILE A 3 -41.66 1.25 -56.70
C ILE A 3 -40.32 0.57 -57.07
N ASP A 4 -40.20 -0.02 -58.26
CA ASP A 4 -38.94 -0.63 -58.74
C ASP A 4 -37.78 0.37 -58.80
N LYS A 5 -38.05 1.62 -59.19
CA LYS A 5 -37.03 2.69 -59.29
C LYS A 5 -36.51 3.12 -57.92
N GLN A 6 -37.33 3.02 -56.87
CA GLN A 6 -36.91 3.37 -55.51
C GLN A 6 -36.11 2.25 -54.86
N GLU A 7 -36.50 0.99 -55.07
CA GLU A 7 -35.74 -0.17 -54.58
C GLU A 7 -34.36 -0.25 -55.23
N THR A 8 -34.27 -0.08 -56.56
CA THR A 8 -32.96 -0.03 -57.25
C THR A 8 -32.07 1.11 -56.77
N LYS A 9 -32.62 2.31 -56.52
CA LYS A 9 -31.85 3.44 -55.96
C LYS A 9 -31.32 3.14 -54.55
N LYS A 10 -32.13 2.47 -53.73
CA LYS A 10 -31.78 2.09 -52.34
C LYS A 10 -30.69 1.02 -52.31
N THR A 11 -30.78 0.00 -53.17
CA THR A 11 -29.77 -1.05 -53.28
C THR A 11 -28.44 -0.49 -53.77
N LYS A 12 -28.47 0.37 -54.79
CA LYS A 12 -27.27 1.04 -55.33
C LYS A 12 -26.55 1.88 -54.28
N LYS A 13 -27.29 2.64 -53.46
CA LYS A 13 -26.72 3.41 -52.35
C LYS A 13 -26.11 2.52 -51.25
N ARG A 14 -26.72 1.35 -50.98
CA ARG A 14 -26.15 0.38 -50.01
C ARG A 14 -24.83 -0.20 -50.50
N GLU A 15 -24.75 -0.58 -51.76
CA GLU A 15 -23.51 -1.13 -52.34
C GLU A 15 -22.38 -0.09 -52.31
N GLU A 16 -22.69 1.17 -52.61
CA GLU A 16 -21.73 2.28 -52.49
C GLU A 16 -21.20 2.44 -51.07
N ILE A 17 -22.09 2.46 -50.06
CA ILE A 17 -21.70 2.56 -48.66
C ILE A 17 -20.87 1.34 -48.22
N LEU A 18 -21.26 0.13 -48.63
CA LEU A 18 -20.51 -1.08 -48.31
C LEU A 18 -19.13 -1.09 -48.95
N GLY A 19 -19.00 -0.57 -50.19
CA GLY A 19 -17.72 -0.38 -50.85
C GLY A 19 -16.81 0.58 -50.09
N ILE A 20 -17.36 1.71 -49.61
CA ILE A 20 -16.62 2.68 -48.79
C ILE A 20 -16.14 2.04 -47.48
N ILE A 21 -17.02 1.33 -46.77
CA ILE A 21 -16.67 0.67 -45.50
C ILE A 21 -15.59 -0.38 -45.72
N ASN A 22 -15.66 -1.15 -46.80
CA ASN A 22 -14.67 -2.18 -47.11
C ASN A 22 -13.30 -1.57 -47.44
N ASN A 23 -13.26 -0.54 -48.30
CA ASN A 23 -12.04 0.19 -48.60
C ASN A 23 -11.41 0.79 -47.33
N TRP A 24 -12.23 1.39 -46.47
CA TRP A 24 -11.78 1.91 -45.18
C TRP A 24 -11.17 0.80 -44.31
N ALA A 25 -11.89 -0.31 -44.14
CA ALA A 25 -11.44 -1.45 -43.32
C ALA A 25 -10.15 -2.10 -43.84
N LEU A 26 -9.89 -2.04 -45.15
CA LEU A 26 -8.64 -2.53 -45.76
C LEU A 26 -7.49 -1.52 -45.66
N SER A 27 -7.80 -0.22 -45.61
CA SER A 27 -6.81 0.87 -45.56
C SER A 27 -6.38 1.27 -44.15
N THR A 28 -7.15 0.91 -43.13
CA THR A 28 -6.85 1.29 -41.74
C THR A 28 -5.65 0.53 -41.19
N THR A 29 -4.89 1.19 -40.31
CA THR A 29 -3.79 0.57 -39.55
C THR A 29 -4.31 -0.37 -38.45
N ALA A 30 -5.60 -0.29 -38.12
CA ALA A 30 -6.22 -1.17 -37.15
C ALA A 30 -6.34 -2.60 -37.70
N HIS A 31 -5.33 -3.43 -37.41
CA HIS A 31 -5.13 -4.77 -37.96
C HIS A 31 -6.34 -5.72 -37.91
N GLY A 32 -7.25 -5.54 -36.93
CA GLY A 32 -8.42 -6.40 -36.81
C GLY A 32 -9.51 -6.17 -37.87
N PHE A 33 -9.70 -4.92 -38.34
CA PHE A 33 -10.76 -4.61 -39.31
C PHE A 33 -10.44 -5.15 -40.71
N GLY A 34 -9.17 -5.12 -41.11
CA GLY A 34 -8.72 -5.69 -42.39
C GLY A 34 -8.94 -7.20 -42.48
N ASN A 35 -8.78 -7.92 -41.37
CA ASN A 35 -9.02 -9.37 -41.32
C ASN A 35 -10.52 -9.72 -41.42
N ILE A 36 -11.40 -8.90 -40.85
CA ILE A 36 -12.86 -9.06 -40.98
C ILE A 36 -13.29 -8.79 -42.44
N ALA A 37 -12.72 -7.75 -43.07
CA ALA A 37 -13.01 -7.39 -44.45
C ALA A 37 -12.54 -8.45 -45.46
N ARG A 38 -11.36 -9.05 -45.22
CA ARG A 38 -10.75 -10.05 -46.11
C ARG A 38 -11.32 -11.47 -45.95
N ALA A 39 -11.86 -11.81 -44.78
CA ALA A 39 -12.40 -13.15 -44.55
C ALA A 39 -13.61 -13.43 -45.47
N GLU A 40 -13.59 -14.54 -46.21
CA GLU A 40 -14.69 -14.89 -47.11
C GLU A 40 -15.83 -15.62 -46.38
N LYS A 41 -15.49 -16.50 -45.42
CA LYS A 41 -16.45 -17.30 -44.66
C LYS A 41 -17.05 -16.50 -43.51
N LYS A 42 -18.39 -16.55 -43.35
CA LYS A 42 -19.11 -15.87 -42.25
C LYS A 42 -18.63 -16.28 -40.86
N LEU A 43 -18.27 -17.55 -40.65
CA LEU A 43 -17.72 -18.04 -39.38
C LEU A 43 -16.37 -17.39 -39.04
N LEU A 44 -15.49 -17.24 -40.02
CA LEU A 44 -14.19 -16.59 -39.82
C LEU A 44 -14.38 -15.10 -39.52
N LYS A 45 -15.33 -14.42 -40.16
CA LYS A 45 -15.69 -13.03 -39.81
C LYS A 45 -16.15 -12.91 -38.36
N LEU A 46 -16.97 -13.85 -37.88
CA LEU A 46 -17.43 -13.86 -36.50
C LEU A 46 -16.28 -14.06 -35.52
N ILE A 47 -15.37 -15.00 -35.80
CA ILE A 47 -14.17 -15.24 -34.98
C ILE A 47 -13.30 -13.99 -34.90
N TRP A 48 -13.02 -13.35 -36.03
CA TRP A 48 -12.24 -12.11 -36.05
C TRP A 48 -12.93 -10.97 -35.31
N LEU A 49 -14.25 -10.87 -35.41
CA LEU A 49 -15.03 -9.90 -34.65
C LEU A 49 -14.95 -10.17 -33.14
N CYS A 50 -15.07 -11.43 -32.72
CA CYS A 50 -14.91 -11.80 -31.31
C CYS A 50 -13.53 -11.43 -30.79
N PHE A 51 -12.45 -11.75 -31.52
CA PHE A 51 -11.10 -11.37 -31.12
C PHE A 51 -10.90 -9.85 -31.07
N LEU A 52 -11.47 -9.11 -32.02
CA LEU A 52 -11.41 -7.65 -32.01
C LEU A 52 -12.09 -7.07 -30.76
N ILE A 53 -13.30 -7.54 -30.44
CA ILE A 53 -14.04 -7.08 -29.26
C ILE A 53 -13.29 -7.42 -27.97
N LEU A 54 -12.79 -8.66 -27.86
CA LEU A 54 -12.01 -9.10 -26.70
C LEU A 54 -10.73 -8.27 -26.53
N SER A 55 -10.02 -8.00 -27.62
CA SER A 55 -8.79 -7.19 -27.59
C SER A 55 -9.07 -5.76 -27.16
N ILE A 56 -10.11 -5.11 -27.69
CA ILE A 56 -10.51 -3.76 -27.31
C ILE A 56 -10.94 -3.71 -25.84
N GLY A 57 -11.74 -4.69 -25.39
CA GLY A 57 -12.17 -4.80 -24.00
C GLY A 57 -11.00 -4.97 -23.04
N TYR A 58 -10.07 -5.87 -23.36
CA TYR A 58 -8.88 -6.11 -22.55
C TYR A 58 -7.93 -4.91 -22.53
N CYS A 59 -7.73 -4.25 -23.68
CA CYS A 59 -6.92 -3.04 -23.77
C CYS A 59 -7.52 -1.91 -22.92
N THR A 60 -8.83 -1.71 -22.98
CA THR A 60 -9.53 -0.71 -22.17
C THR A 60 -9.38 -1.01 -20.68
N TYR A 61 -9.58 -2.28 -20.27
CA TYR A 61 -9.39 -2.70 -18.89
C TYR A 61 -7.95 -2.46 -18.39
N GLN A 62 -6.94 -2.79 -19.20
CA GLN A 62 -5.54 -2.55 -18.90
C GLN A 62 -5.25 -1.06 -18.71
N VAL A 63 -5.66 -0.22 -19.66
CA VAL A 63 -5.44 1.24 -19.60
C VAL A 63 -6.07 1.83 -18.33
N VAL A 64 -7.32 1.48 -18.03
CA VAL A 64 -8.00 1.94 -16.80
C VAL A 64 -7.27 1.47 -15.54
N SER A 65 -6.87 0.21 -15.50
CA SER A 65 -6.13 -0.37 -14.37
C SER A 65 -4.80 0.35 -14.14
N TYR A 66 -4.07 0.68 -15.21
CA TYR A 66 -2.82 1.43 -15.12
C TYR A 66 -3.03 2.88 -14.67
N ILE A 67 -4.08 3.55 -15.16
CA ILE A 67 -4.42 4.91 -14.71
C ILE A 67 -4.71 4.91 -13.20
N ILE A 68 -5.51 3.95 -12.73
CA ILE A 68 -5.81 3.81 -11.29
C ILE A 68 -4.52 3.59 -10.50
N ARG A 69 -3.66 2.67 -10.93
CA ARG A 69 -2.37 2.40 -10.26
C ARG A 69 -1.44 3.61 -10.24
N TYR A 70 -1.42 4.40 -11.32
CA TYR A 70 -0.64 5.64 -11.37
C TYR A 70 -1.17 6.66 -10.35
N CYS A 71 -2.49 6.84 -10.28
CA CYS A 71 -3.14 7.75 -9.33
C CYS A 71 -3.08 7.27 -7.87
N GLN A 72 -2.66 6.03 -7.59
CA GLN A 72 -2.42 5.54 -6.24
C GLN A 72 -1.08 6.02 -5.66
N PHE A 73 -0.19 6.59 -6.48
CA PHE A 73 1.13 7.10 -6.06
C PHE A 73 1.93 6.09 -5.21
N ASN A 74 1.80 4.80 -5.52
CA ASN A 74 2.51 3.76 -4.79
C ASN A 74 4.02 3.95 -4.95
N VAL A 75 4.73 4.06 -3.84
CA VAL A 75 6.18 4.17 -3.81
C VAL A 75 6.81 2.79 -3.65
N THR A 76 7.72 2.44 -4.56
CA THR A 76 8.50 1.20 -4.46
C THR A 76 9.83 1.52 -3.76
N SER A 77 9.92 1.23 -2.47
CA SER A 77 11.18 1.36 -1.73
C SER A 77 12.11 0.18 -2.05
N SER A 78 13.26 0.45 -2.65
CA SER A 78 14.32 -0.55 -2.90
C SER A 78 15.45 -0.36 -1.89
N SER A 79 15.52 -1.24 -0.88
CA SER A 79 16.63 -1.25 0.07
C SER A 79 17.82 -1.97 -0.55
N LYS A 80 18.94 -1.26 -0.72
CA LYS A 80 20.22 -1.84 -1.11
C LYS A 80 21.19 -1.71 0.06
N ILE A 81 21.93 -2.77 0.32
CA ILE A 81 23.05 -2.75 1.26
C ILE A 81 24.26 -2.25 0.47
N ILE A 82 24.76 -1.08 0.83
CA ILE A 82 25.97 -0.50 0.27
C ILE A 82 27.00 -0.48 1.38
N TYR A 83 28.18 -1.04 1.11
CA TYR A 83 29.33 -0.98 2.01
C TYR A 83 30.17 0.21 1.59
N GLU A 84 29.93 1.37 2.19
CA GLU A 84 30.73 2.58 1.98
C GLU A 84 31.78 2.67 3.10
N GLU A 85 33.05 2.90 2.74
CA GLU A 85 34.10 3.30 3.70
C GLU A 85 34.70 4.64 3.26
N PRO A 86 34.91 5.60 4.19
CA PRO A 86 34.64 5.56 5.64
C PRO A 86 33.22 6.04 6.00
N THR A 87 32.52 5.33 6.90
CA THR A 87 31.25 5.79 7.48
C THR A 87 31.49 6.77 8.63
N ASN A 88 30.61 7.76 8.78
CA ASN A 88 30.64 8.66 9.94
C ASN A 88 30.33 7.88 11.22
N PHE A 89 31.20 8.00 12.22
CA PHE A 89 30.96 7.39 13.54
C PHE A 89 29.71 8.03 14.17
N PRO A 90 28.74 7.24 14.66
CA PRO A 90 27.50 7.78 15.22
C PRO A 90 27.74 8.44 16.58
N SER A 91 26.83 9.33 16.96
CA SER A 91 26.82 9.85 18.33
C SER A 91 26.41 8.75 19.30
N ILE A 92 27.28 8.42 20.25
CA ILE A 92 26.98 7.48 21.33
C ILE A 92 26.57 8.30 22.56
N VAL A 93 25.36 8.04 23.06
CA VAL A 93 24.88 8.60 24.33
C VAL A 93 24.81 7.47 25.35
N ILE A 94 25.59 7.57 26.41
CA ILE A 94 25.60 6.63 27.52
C ILE A 94 24.91 7.29 28.69
N CYS A 95 23.81 6.71 29.16
CA CYS A 95 23.10 7.19 30.34
C CYS A 95 23.34 6.25 31.52
N ASN A 96 23.48 6.82 32.72
CA ASN A 96 23.41 6.05 33.95
C ASN A 96 21.98 5.54 34.14
N ILE A 97 21.83 4.25 34.46
CA ILE A 97 20.52 3.65 34.75
C ILE A 97 19.96 4.21 36.06
N ASN A 98 20.86 4.57 36.98
CA ASN A 98 20.47 5.25 38.20
C ASN A 98 20.07 6.70 37.87
N SER A 99 18.77 7.00 38.00
CA SER A 99 18.19 8.30 37.64
C SER A 99 18.55 9.42 38.62
N TYR A 100 18.95 9.06 39.86
CA TYR A 100 19.24 10.03 40.91
C TYR A 100 20.43 9.59 41.76
N ASP A 101 21.27 10.52 42.20
CA ASP A 101 22.26 10.20 43.23
C ASP A 101 21.52 9.95 44.55
N GLY A 102 21.55 8.72 45.05
CA GLY A 102 20.88 8.34 46.29
C GLY A 102 21.36 9.12 47.51
N SER A 103 22.60 9.63 47.49
CA SER A 103 23.12 10.49 48.55
C SER A 103 22.49 11.89 48.51
N GLU A 104 22.32 12.45 47.31
CA GLU A 104 21.69 13.75 47.09
C GLU A 104 20.19 13.69 47.41
N VAL A 105 19.50 12.62 46.99
CA VAL A 105 18.10 12.39 47.32
C VAL A 105 17.89 12.28 48.83
N ARG A 106 18.79 11.59 49.54
CA ARG A 106 18.69 11.45 51.00
C ARG A 106 18.88 12.80 51.69
N ASN A 107 19.91 13.56 51.34
CA ASN A 107 20.15 14.89 51.90
C ASN A 107 18.97 15.84 51.66
N PHE A 108 18.40 15.81 50.45
CA PHE A 108 17.21 16.62 50.11
C PHE A 108 15.98 16.18 50.92
N THR A 109 15.80 14.86 51.11
CA THR A 109 14.71 14.32 51.93
C THR A 109 14.87 14.77 53.39
N ASP A 110 16.08 14.69 53.95
CA ASP A 110 16.37 15.12 55.31
C ASP A 110 16.08 16.61 55.52
N GLN A 111 16.40 17.46 54.53
CA GLN A 111 16.05 18.89 54.55
C GLN A 111 14.54 19.13 54.58
N ILE A 112 13.78 18.42 53.74
CA ILE A 112 12.31 18.54 53.70
C ILE A 112 11.69 18.09 55.03
N LEU A 113 12.18 16.98 55.60
CA LEU A 113 11.66 16.44 56.86
C LEU A 113 11.91 17.41 58.02
N PHE A 114 13.11 18.00 58.07
CA PHE A 114 13.45 19.03 59.05
C PHE A 114 12.55 20.28 58.91
N GLU A 115 12.36 20.79 57.69
CA GLU A 115 11.52 21.96 57.44
C GLU A 115 10.06 21.72 57.84
N LYS A 116 9.55 20.51 57.61
CA LYS A 116 8.17 20.15 57.92
C LYS A 116 7.95 19.68 59.36
N ASN A 117 9.01 19.59 60.17
CA ASN A 117 8.96 19.08 61.55
C ASN A 117 8.28 17.70 61.65
N ILE A 118 8.60 16.82 60.71
CA ILE A 118 8.10 15.43 60.66
C ILE A 118 9.16 14.53 61.28
N SER A 119 8.76 13.63 62.19
CA SER A 119 9.67 12.66 62.79
C SER A 119 10.13 11.64 61.76
N LEU A 120 11.43 11.28 61.78
CA LEU A 120 11.98 10.20 60.96
C LEU A 120 11.35 8.83 61.30
N ASP A 121 10.79 8.67 62.51
CA ASP A 121 10.13 7.44 62.93
C ASP A 121 8.75 7.24 62.27
N ASP A 122 8.12 8.32 61.77
CA ASP A 122 6.86 8.27 61.03
C ASP A 122 7.09 8.10 59.50
N TYR A 123 8.36 8.12 59.06
CA TYR A 123 8.75 7.99 57.67
C TYR A 123 9.14 6.55 57.33
N GLU A 124 8.21 5.82 56.70
CA GLU A 124 8.54 4.55 56.07
C GLU A 124 9.34 4.82 54.79
N PRO A 125 10.58 4.34 54.64
CA PRO A 125 11.33 4.56 53.42
C PRO A 125 10.56 3.95 52.26
N VAL A 126 10.14 4.80 51.31
CA VAL A 126 9.60 4.31 50.05
C VAL A 126 10.76 3.62 49.34
N ASP A 127 10.82 2.30 49.45
CA ASP A 127 11.69 1.50 48.61
C ASP A 127 11.16 1.62 47.17
N PHE A 128 11.63 2.67 46.50
CA PHE A 128 11.24 3.00 45.15
C PHE A 128 11.61 1.88 44.19
N VAL A 129 12.65 1.10 44.51
CA VAL A 129 13.05 -0.09 43.73
C VAL A 129 11.99 -1.17 43.89
N GLN A 130 11.55 -1.46 45.11
CA GLN A 130 10.52 -2.48 45.34
C GLN A 130 9.18 -2.05 44.74
N ARG A 131 8.73 -0.82 44.96
CA ARG A 131 7.44 -0.32 44.44
C ARG A 131 7.44 -0.19 42.92
N ALA A 132 8.55 0.22 42.30
CA ALA A 132 8.67 0.24 40.85
C ALA A 132 8.78 -1.18 40.27
N ALA A 133 9.52 -2.09 40.92
CA ALA A 133 9.58 -3.50 40.50
C ALA A 133 8.20 -4.17 40.60
N ASP A 134 7.45 -3.93 41.68
CA ASP A 134 6.10 -4.44 41.88
C ASP A 134 5.10 -3.82 40.88
N TYR A 135 5.25 -2.52 40.55
CA TYR A 135 4.45 -1.86 39.53
C TYR A 135 4.76 -2.39 38.12
N PHE A 136 6.05 -2.58 37.79
CA PHE A 136 6.47 -3.17 36.52
C PHE A 136 5.98 -4.61 36.40
N LYS A 137 6.13 -5.42 37.46
CA LYS A 137 5.69 -6.81 37.50
C LYS A 137 4.19 -6.92 37.31
N SER A 138 3.40 -6.14 38.05
CA SER A 138 1.93 -6.14 37.91
C SER A 138 1.45 -5.64 36.55
N THR A 139 2.12 -4.63 35.98
CA THR A 139 1.80 -4.13 34.62
C THR A 139 2.11 -5.17 33.55
N PHE A 140 3.24 -5.88 33.67
CA PHE A 140 3.61 -6.95 32.75
C PHE A 140 2.69 -8.17 32.86
N GLU A 141 2.33 -8.58 34.09
CA GLU A 141 1.37 -9.66 34.33
C GLU A 141 -0.01 -9.32 33.73
N ALA A 142 -0.48 -8.07 33.89
CA ALA A 142 -1.73 -7.62 33.29
C ALA A 142 -1.69 -7.63 31.74
N LEU A 143 -0.56 -7.24 31.15
CA LEU A 143 -0.37 -7.26 29.69
C LEU A 143 -0.21 -8.67 29.11
N ALA A 144 0.42 -9.58 29.86
CA ALA A 144 0.56 -10.99 29.50
C ALA A 144 -0.81 -11.71 29.52
N LEU A 145 -1.66 -11.43 30.52
CA LEU A 145 -3.04 -11.95 30.59
C LEU A 145 -3.93 -11.45 29.45
N GLN A 146 -3.64 -10.29 28.88
CA GLN A 146 -4.30 -9.79 27.67
C GLN A 146 -3.82 -10.46 26.37
N ASN A 147 -2.98 -11.51 26.46
CA ASN A 147 -2.36 -12.18 25.30
C ASN A 147 -1.58 -11.22 24.38
N LYS A 148 -1.20 -10.04 24.87
CA LYS A 148 -0.45 -9.03 24.11
C LYS A 148 1.06 -9.28 24.16
N PHE A 149 1.53 -10.11 25.09
CA PHE A 149 2.94 -10.50 25.21
C PHE A 149 3.04 -11.99 25.53
N ASN A 150 3.69 -12.75 24.65
CA ASN A 150 4.19 -14.10 24.95
C ASN A 150 5.63 -13.97 25.46
N LEU A 151 5.82 -14.14 26.77
CA LEU A 151 7.14 -14.15 27.38
C LEU A 151 7.72 -15.57 27.31
N TYR A 152 8.37 -15.89 26.19
CA TYR A 152 9.29 -17.02 26.12
C TYR A 152 10.61 -16.58 26.77
N PHE A 153 10.69 -16.65 28.11
CA PHE A 153 11.97 -16.59 28.82
C PHE A 153 12.61 -17.97 28.72
N ASN A 154 13.48 -18.16 27.72
CA ASN A 154 14.48 -19.21 27.75
C ASN A 154 15.68 -18.66 28.51
N GLY A 155 15.78 -19.03 29.79
CA GLY A 155 17.04 -19.03 30.52
C GLY A 155 17.83 -20.28 30.20
#